data_AF-K2R1E8-F1
#
_entry.id   AF-K2R1E8-F1
#
_cell.length_a   1.000
_cell.length_b   1.000
_cell.length_c   1.000
_cell.angle_alpha   90.00
_cell.angle_beta   90.00
_cell.angle_gamma   90.00
#
_symmetry.space_group_name_H-M   'P 1'
#
loop_
_entity.id
_entity.type
_entity.pdbx_description
1 polymer ?
#
loop_
_entity_poly.entity_id
_entity_poly.type
_entity_poly.pdbx_seq_one_letter_code
_entity_poly.pdbx_strand_id
1 'polypeptide(L)' 'MSLEKQPPRCGGDPNLKEETIELISDCDILLVSQIGPGAQKKLINRGVRPLIMPVFIEDALEKLYSVLQNG' A
#
# COMPACT_ATOMS: atom_id res chain seq x y z
N MET A 1 16.54 -8.68 19.35
CA MET A 1 15.43 -8.73 18.37
C MET A 1 15.93 -8.04 17.12
N SER A 2 16.43 -8.80 16.15
CA SER A 2 16.98 -8.24 14.91
C SER A 2 15.83 -8.12 13.92
N LEU A 3 15.46 -6.89 13.54
CA LEU A 3 14.69 -6.69 12.32
C LEU A 3 15.57 -7.16 11.17
N GLU A 4 15.21 -8.28 10.55
CA GLU A 4 15.85 -8.72 9.31
C GLU A 4 15.62 -7.61 8.28
N LYS A 5 16.63 -6.75 8.10
CA LYS A 5 16.63 -5.70 7.11
C LYS A 5 16.60 -6.39 5.76
N GLN A 6 15.42 -6.50 5.17
CA GLN A 6 15.31 -6.81 3.76
C GLN A 6 16.22 -5.80 3.04
N PRO A 7 17.17 -6.27 2.20
CA PRO A 7 18.09 -5.38 1.53
C PRO A 7 17.27 -4.32 0.77
N PRO A 8 17.71 -3.04 0.75
CA PRO A 8 17.02 -2.04 -0.07
C PRO A 8 17.05 -2.51 -1.52
N ARG A 9 15.91 -2.98 -2.03
CA ARG A 9 15.83 -3.59 -3.36
C ARG A 9 15.78 -2.50 -4.42
N CYS A 10 16.93 -1.87 -4.67
CA CYS A 10 17.15 -1.00 -5.82
C CYS A 10 17.21 -1.88 -7.08
N GLY A 11 16.07 -2.10 -7.71
CA GLY A 11 15.90 -3.00 -8.86
C GLY A 11 14.85 -4.07 -8.58
N GLY A 12 13.59 -3.67 -8.44
CA GLY A 12 12.51 -4.61 -8.19
C GLY A 12 12.23 -5.47 -9.42
N ASP A 13 12.29 -6.80 -9.26
CA ASP A 13 11.80 -7.77 -10.23
C ASP A 13 10.34 -7.42 -10.61
N PRO A 14 10.03 -7.24 -11.91
CA PRO A 14 8.66 -6.99 -12.37
C PRO A 14 7.67 -8.06 -11.92
N ASN A 15 8.08 -9.33 -11.83
CA ASN A 15 7.22 -10.45 -11.44
C ASN A 15 6.77 -10.35 -9.98
N LEU A 16 7.69 -9.97 -9.08
CA LEU A 16 7.38 -9.78 -7.65
C LEU A 16 6.37 -8.66 -7.41
N LYS A 17 6.30 -7.66 -8.31
CA LYS A 17 5.27 -6.61 -8.25
C LYS A 17 3.91 -7.12 -8.69
N GLU A 18 3.86 -8.06 -9.64
CA GLU A 18 2.60 -8.67 -10.09
C GLU A 18 2.02 -9.56 -9.00
N GLU A 19 2.83 -10.47 -8.43
CA GLU A 19 2.45 -11.36 -7.32
C GLU A 19 1.96 -10.57 -6.10
N THR A 20 2.66 -9.49 -5.73
CA THR A 20 2.24 -8.65 -4.60
C THR A 20 0.88 -8.00 -4.86
N ILE A 21 0.60 -7.59 -6.11
CA ILE A 21 -0.70 -6.99 -6.46
C ILE A 21 -1.81 -8.04 -6.48
N GLU A 22 -1.50 -9.27 -6.89
CA GLU A 22 -2.45 -10.39 -6.83
C GLU A 22 -2.82 -10.74 -5.38
N LEU A 23 -1.84 -10.77 -4.46
CA LEU A 23 -2.06 -11.05 -3.04
C LEU A 23 -2.99 -10.06 -2.33
N ILE A 24 -3.13 -8.84 -2.84
CA ILE A 24 -3.95 -7.77 -2.26
C ILE A 24 -5.15 -7.40 -3.14
N SER A 25 -5.49 -8.26 -4.10
CA SER A 25 -6.54 -7.98 -5.09
C SER A 25 -7.95 -8.09 -4.54
N ASP A 26 -8.13 -8.68 -3.36
CA ASP A 26 -9.39 -8.79 -2.62
C ASP A 26 -9.67 -7.56 -1.74
N CYS A 27 -8.76 -6.59 -1.68
CA CYS A 27 -8.88 -5.39 -0.85
C CYS A 27 -9.54 -4.22 -1.62
N ASP A 28 -10.50 -3.53 -1.00
CA ASP A 28 -11.08 -2.31 -1.58
C ASP A 28 -10.14 -1.10 -1.51
N ILE A 29 -9.38 -1.00 -0.42
CA ILE A 29 -8.51 0.13 -0.09
C ILE A 29 -7.15 -0.39 0.38
N LEU A 30 -6.08 0.22 -0.12
CA LEU A 30 -4.71 -0.08 0.29
C LEU A 30 -4.05 1.14 0.93
N LEU A 31 -3.77 1.10 2.23
CA LEU A 31 -3.01 2.13 2.92
C LEU A 31 -1.52 2.01 2.59
N VAL A 32 -0.91 3.07 2.07
CA VAL A 32 0.51 3.10 1.70
C VAL A 32 1.16 4.40 2.13
N SER A 33 2.43 4.36 2.55
CA SER A 33 3.19 5.59 2.79
C SER A 33 3.60 6.25 1.47
N GLN A 34 3.97 5.45 0.48
CA GLN A 34 4.38 5.87 -0.85
C GLN A 34 4.03 4.78 -1.89
N ILE A 35 3.75 5.21 -3.12
CA ILE A 35 3.52 4.30 -4.24
C ILE A 35 4.00 4.94 -5.55
N GLY A 36 4.63 4.14 -6.40
CA GLY A 36 5.03 4.58 -7.74
C GLY A 36 3.84 4.62 -8.72
N PRO A 37 3.88 5.48 -9.75
CA PRO A 37 2.75 5.69 -10.66
C PRO A 37 2.32 4.41 -11.41
N GLY A 38 3.27 3.53 -11.75
CA GLY A 38 2.96 2.26 -12.40
C GLY A 38 2.17 1.28 -11.50
N ALA A 39 2.56 1.17 -10.23
CA ALA A 39 1.86 0.32 -9.27
C ALA A 39 0.47 0.90 -8.94
N GLN A 40 0.38 2.22 -8.76
CA GLN A 40 -0.89 2.91 -8.55
C GLN A 40 -1.88 2.65 -9.69
N LYS A 41 -1.43 2.78 -10.94
CA LYS A 41 -2.28 2.51 -12.11
C LYS A 41 -2.75 1.05 -12.16
N LYS A 42 -1.86 0.10 -11.85
CA LYS A 42 -2.20 -1.33 -11.80
C LYS A 42 -3.24 -1.65 -10.72
N LEU A 43 -3.16 -1.03 -9.54
CA LEU A 43 -4.13 -1.21 -8.46
C LEU A 43 -5.51 -0.66 -8.83
N ILE A 44 -5.55 0.58 -9.33
CA ILE A 44 -6.79 1.25 -9.74
C ILE A 44 -7.50 0.45 -10.84
N ASN A 45 -6.76 -0.06 -11.82
CA ASN A 45 -7.32 -0.89 -12.89
C ASN A 45 -7.91 -2.22 -12.39
N ARG A 46 -7.51 -2.68 -11.19
CA ARG A 46 -8.04 -3.88 -10.54
C ARG A 46 -9.11 -3.58 -9.50
N GLY A 47 -9.54 -2.32 -9.36
CA GLY A 47 -10.57 -1.89 -8.40
C GLY A 47 -10.04 -1.56 -7.00
N VAL A 48 -8.75 -1.73 -6.75
CA VAL A 48 -8.12 -1.43 -5.46
C VAL A 48 -7.74 0.06 -5.41
N ARG A 49 -8.21 0.78 -4.38
CA ARG A 49 -7.92 2.22 -4.20
C ARG A 49 -6.75 2.44 -3.24
N PRO A 50 -5.57 2.89 -3.71
CA PRO A 50 -4.48 3.24 -2.82
C PRO A 50 -4.78 4.56 -2.09
N LEU A 51 -4.65 4.56 -0.76
CA LEU A 51 -4.74 5.72 0.11
C LEU A 51 -3.34 6.06 0.63
N ILE A 52 -2.78 7.18 0.12
CA ILE A 52 -1.39 7.57 0.39
C ILE A 52 -1.35 8.40 1.68
N MET A 53 -0.74 7.85 2.73
CA MET A 53 -0.63 8.46 4.06
C MET A 53 0.80 8.29 4.57
N PRO A 54 1.70 9.26 4.35
CA PRO A 54 3.11 9.18 4.75
C PRO A 54 3.28 9.48 6.24
N VAL A 55 2.60 8.71 7.09
CA VAL A 55 2.62 8.79 8.56
C VAL A 55 2.81 7.39 9.15
N PHE A 56 2.95 7.27 10.47
CA PHE A 56 2.94 5.98 11.13
C PHE A 56 1.57 5.30 10.97
N ILE A 57 1.55 3.97 11.05
CA ILE A 57 0.32 3.20 10.80
C ILE A 57 -0.76 3.54 11.82
N GLU A 58 -0.36 3.81 13.06
CA GLU A 58 -1.25 4.26 14.14
C GLU A 58 -1.94 5.57 13.77
N ASP A 59 -1.18 6.59 13.37
CA ASP A 59 -1.71 7.88 12.93
C ASP A 59 -2.61 7.76 11.68
N ALA A 60 -2.27 6.85 10.77
CA ALA A 60 -3.05 6.60 9.57
C ALA A 60 -4.43 6.01 9.92
N LEU A 61 -4.47 5.05 10.84
CA LEU A 61 -5.68 4.40 11.30
C LEU A 61 -6.56 5.37 12.11
N GLU A 62 -5.98 6.19 12.97
CA GLU A 62 -6.74 7.21 13.71
C GLU A 62 -7.43 8.21 12.77
N LYS A 63 -6.70 8.68 11.76
CA LYS A 63 -7.26 9.57 10.72
C LYS A 63 -8.36 8.89 9.91
N LEU A 64 -8.16 7.63 9.52
CA LEU A 64 -9.16 6.86 8.79
C LEU A 64 -10.42 6.68 9.63
N TYR A 65 -10.27 6.30 10.90
CA TYR A 65 -11.38 6.16 11.84
C TYR A 65 -12.14 7.48 12.01
N SER A 66 -11.43 8.59 12.18
CA SER A 66 -12.04 9.93 12.27
C SER A 66 -12.87 10.28 11.03
N VAL A 67 -12.39 9.97 9.83
CA VAL A 67 -13.16 10.20 8.59
C VAL A 67 -14.42 9.33 8.55
N LEU A 68 -14.33 8.06 8.96
CA LEU A 68 -15.48 7.14 8.97
C LEU A 68 -16.56 7.52 9.98
N GLN A 69 -16.21 8.16 11.10
CA GLN A 69 -17.18 8.61 12.11
C GLN A 69 -17.91 9.90 11.72
N ASN A 70 -17.37 10.66 10.76
CA ASN A 70 -17.90 11.96 10.33
C ASN A 70 -18.62 11.89 8.96
N GLY A 71 -18.83 10.68 8.44
CA GLY A 71 -19.45 10.41 7.14
C GLY A 71 -20.90 9.96 7.23
#